data_AF-A0A1I3RR87-F1
#
_entry.id   AF-A0A1I3RR87-F1
#
_cell.length_a   1.000
_cell.length_b   1.000
_cell.length_c   1.000
_cell.angle_alpha   90.00
_cell.angle_beta   90.00
_cell.angle_gamma   90.00
#
_symmetry.space_group_name_H-M   'P 1'
#
loop_
_entity.id
_entity.type
_entity.pdbx_description
1 polymer ?
#
loop_
_entity_poly.entity_id
_entity_poly.type
_entity_poly.pdbx_seq_one_letter_code
_entity_poly.pdbx_strand_id
1 'polypeptide(L)'
;MASAARPVPGFDDRQAARQFAAEPERRLIASIRSGETRCNDPKAWIRELESTVAQILAGELDGNFTIWQRMHLFRTGECVPLLAA
;
A
#
# COMPACT_ATOMS: atom_id res chain seq x y z
N MET A 1 -16.45 25.25 5.82
CA MET A 1 -15.07 25.68 5.48
C MET A 1 -14.18 24.46 5.63
N ALA A 2 -13.73 23.88 4.53
CA ALA A 2 -12.83 22.73 4.58
C ALA A 2 -11.47 23.21 5.12
N SER A 3 -11.03 22.63 6.22
CA SER A 3 -9.70 22.88 6.78
C SER A 3 -8.68 22.29 5.81
N ALA A 4 -8.02 23.14 5.01
CA ALA A 4 -6.91 22.70 4.19
C ALA A 4 -5.81 22.18 5.13
N ALA A 5 -5.69 20.85 5.22
CA ALA A 5 -4.64 20.19 5.97
C ALA A 5 -3.30 20.74 5.49
N ARG A 6 -2.52 21.35 6.40
CA ARG A 6 -1.19 21.83 6.06
C ARG A 6 -0.28 20.60 5.94
N PRO A 7 0.49 20.47 4.85
CA PRO A 7 1.43 19.38 4.72
C PRO A 7 2.45 19.44 5.86
N VAL A 8 2.65 18.30 6.54
CA VAL A 8 3.66 18.16 7.59
C VAL A 8 5.03 18.15 6.90
N PRO A 9 5.97 19.06 7.23
CA PRO A 9 7.30 19.07 6.64
C PRO A 9 8.01 17.72 6.85
N GLY A 10 8.48 17.11 5.76
CA GLY A 10 9.14 15.79 5.78
C GLY A 10 8.20 14.58 5.67
N PHE A 11 6.88 14.78 5.63
CA PHE A 11 5.92 13.70 5.37
C PHE A 11 5.71 13.54 3.86
N ASP A 12 6.19 12.42 3.31
CA ASP A 12 5.91 12.03 1.93
C ASP A 12 4.70 11.10 1.89
N ASP A 13 3.53 11.67 1.59
CA ASP A 13 2.27 10.97 1.46
C ASP A 13 2.31 9.83 0.42
N ARG A 14 3.17 9.94 -0.60
CA ARG A 14 3.41 8.89 -1.59
C ARG A 14 4.07 7.69 -0.95
N GLN A 15 5.12 7.93 -0.16
CA GLN A 15 5.81 6.84 0.53
C GLN A 15 4.91 6.20 1.60
N ALA A 16 4.12 7.00 2.33
CA ALA A 16 3.14 6.48 3.27
C ALA A 16 2.06 5.61 2.58
N ALA A 17 1.55 6.06 1.43
CA ALA A 17 0.61 5.28 0.61
C ALA A 17 1.20 3.96 0.12
N ARG A 18 2.45 3.98 -0.36
CA ARG A 18 3.17 2.77 -0.80
C ARG A 18 3.41 1.80 0.34
N GLN A 19 3.85 2.27 1.52
CA GLN A 19 3.99 1.41 2.70
C GLN A 19 2.67 0.75 3.07
N PHE A 20 1.58 1.52 3.08
CA PHE A 20 0.26 0.97 3.38
C PHE A 20 -0.21 -0.03 2.31
N ALA A 21 0.13 0.19 1.03
CA ALA A 21 -0.19 -0.71 -0.07
C ALA A 21 0.63 -2.00 -0.06
N ALA A 22 1.87 -1.95 0.42
CA ALA A 22 2.73 -3.13 0.58
C ALA A 22 2.36 -3.99 1.81
N GLU A 23 1.66 -3.42 2.79
CA GLU A 23 1.36 -4.07 4.06
C GLU A 23 0.53 -5.38 3.96
N PRO A 24 -0.49 -5.50 3.10
CA PRO A 24 -1.18 -6.77 2.88
C PRO A 24 -0.23 -7.89 2.44
N GLU A 25 0.68 -7.62 1.52
CA GLU A 25 1.62 -8.62 1.01
C GLU A 25 2.62 -9.05 2.08
N ARG A 26 3.12 -8.10 2.88
CA ARG A 26 3.98 -8.40 4.04
C ARG A 26 3.28 -9.31 5.06
N ARG A 27 2.00 -9.03 5.35
CA ARG A 27 1.20 -9.87 6.26
C ARG A 27 0.96 -11.26 5.68
N LEU A 28 0.71 -11.36 4.37
CA LEU A 28 0.56 -12.65 3.70
C LEU A 28 1.86 -13.46 3.73
N ILE A 29 3.02 -12.83 3.47
CA ILE A 29 4.34 -13.48 3.63
C ILE A 29 4.50 -14.02 5.06
N ALA A 30 4.17 -13.22 6.07
CA ALA A 30 4.26 -13.64 7.47
C ALA A 30 3.33 -14.82 7.78
N SER A 31 2.10 -14.80 7.27
CA SER A 31 1.12 -15.88 7.46
C SER A 31 1.53 -17.18 6.74
N ILE A 32 2.16 -17.10 5.57
CA ILE A 32 2.72 -18.27 4.88
C ILE A 32 3.91 -18.82 5.67
N ARG A 33 4.81 -17.95 6.15
CA ARG A 33 5.99 -18.35 6.96
C ARG A 33 5.61 -18.98 8.29
N SER A 34 4.52 -18.54 8.92
CA SER A 34 4.02 -19.12 10.17
C SER A 34 3.23 -20.42 9.96
N GLY A 35 2.88 -20.76 8.72
CA GLY A 35 2.04 -21.91 8.38
C GLY A 35 0.55 -21.71 8.62
N GLU A 36 0.12 -20.50 9.00
CA GLU A 36 -1.29 -20.12 9.10
C GLU A 36 -1.97 -20.14 7.72
N THR A 37 -1.27 -19.64 6.69
CA THR A 37 -1.72 -19.74 5.30
C THR A 37 -1.02 -20.90 4.61
N ARG A 38 -1.81 -21.86 4.10
CA ARG A 38 -1.30 -22.99 3.31
C ARG A 38 -1.34 -22.67 1.82
N CYS A 39 -0.29 -23.06 1.12
CA CYS A 39 -0.21 -22.98 -0.33
C CYS A 39 0.68 -24.08 -0.90
N ASN A 40 0.54 -24.33 -2.20
CA ASN A 40 1.20 -25.46 -2.87
C ASN A 40 2.72 -25.27 -3.00
N ASP A 41 3.18 -24.04 -3.29
CA ASP A 41 4.61 -23.69 -3.31
C ASP A 41 4.87 -22.40 -2.51
N PRO A 42 5.08 -22.53 -1.18
CA PRO A 42 5.35 -21.38 -0.32
C PRO A 42 6.58 -20.57 -0.72
N LYS A 43 7.61 -21.23 -1.28
CA LYS A 43 8.88 -20.56 -1.61
C LYS A 43 8.75 -19.75 -2.90
N ALA A 44 8.07 -20.26 -3.91
CA ALA A 44 7.77 -19.48 -5.10
C ALA A 44 6.88 -18.28 -4.76
N TRP A 45 5.79 -18.52 -4.02
CA TRP A 45 4.85 -17.45 -3.73
C TRP A 45 5.45 -16.35 -2.84
N ILE A 46 6.22 -16.70 -1.80
CA ILE A 46 6.92 -15.69 -0.99
C ILE A 46 7.84 -14.82 -1.87
N ARG A 47 8.56 -15.40 -2.84
CA ARG A 47 9.43 -14.63 -3.74
C ARG A 47 8.65 -13.66 -4.62
N GLU A 48 7.49 -14.08 -5.13
CA GLU A 48 6.60 -13.20 -5.90
C GLU A 48 6.09 -12.04 -5.02
N LEU A 49 5.65 -12.34 -3.79
CA LEU A 49 5.17 -11.33 -2.85
C LEU A 49 6.29 -10.33 -2.46
N GLU A 50 7.51 -10.81 -2.23
CA GLU A 50 8.67 -9.96 -1.95
C GLU A 50 8.99 -9.04 -3.14
N SER A 51 8.89 -9.56 -4.38
CA SER A 51 9.05 -8.75 -5.59
C SER A 51 7.95 -7.68 -5.70
N THR A 52 6.70 -8.04 -5.47
CA THR A 52 5.57 -7.11 -5.47
C THR A 52 5.76 -5.99 -4.44
N VAL A 53 6.18 -6.35 -3.21
CA VAL A 53 6.50 -5.36 -2.17
C VAL A 53 7.59 -4.40 -2.65
N ALA A 54 8.66 -4.91 -3.25
CA ALA A 54 9.74 -4.06 -3.76
C ALA A 54 9.27 -3.10 -4.85
N GLN A 55 8.47 -3.58 -5.81
CA GLN A 55 7.92 -2.77 -6.91
C GLN A 55 6.95 -1.69 -6.38
N ILE A 56 6.09 -2.01 -5.41
CA ILE A 56 5.20 -1.01 -4.76
C ILE A 56 6.04 0.08 -4.09
N LEU A 57 7.07 -0.29 -3.33
CA LEU A 57 7.91 0.67 -2.62
C LEU A 57 8.77 1.54 -3.55
N ALA A 58 9.18 0.99 -4.69
CA ALA A 58 9.86 1.73 -5.76
C ALA A 58 8.92 2.67 -6.53
N GLY A 59 7.59 2.50 -6.37
CA GLY A 59 6.58 3.26 -7.11
C GLY A 59 6.29 2.71 -8.50
N GLU A 60 6.80 1.54 -8.85
CA GLU A 60 6.57 0.87 -10.14
C GLU A 60 5.14 0.36 -10.27
N LEU A 61 4.44 0.16 -9.14
CA LEU A 61 3.03 -0.26 -9.07
C LEU A 61 2.09 0.84 -8.54
N ASP A 62 2.50 2.11 -8.62
CA ASP A 62 1.68 3.25 -8.16
C ASP A 62 0.36 3.43 -8.94
N GLY A 63 0.16 2.73 -10.05
CA GLY A 63 -1.07 2.81 -10.88
C GLY A 63 -2.32 2.20 -10.24
N ASN A 64 -2.22 1.62 -9.03
CA ASN A 64 -3.38 1.07 -8.34
C ASN A 64 -4.25 2.20 -7.74
N PHE A 65 -5.54 2.21 -8.09
CA PHE A 65 -6.55 3.12 -7.54
C PHE A 65 -6.51 3.27 -6.01
N THR A 66 -6.25 2.17 -5.31
CA THR A 66 -6.17 2.20 -3.84
C THR A 66 -4.93 2.96 -3.34
N ILE A 67 -3.80 2.96 -4.08
CA ILE A 67 -2.63 3.80 -3.76
C ILE A 67 -2.98 5.29 -3.88
N TRP A 68 -3.66 5.70 -4.96
CA TRP A 68 -4.05 7.10 -5.15
C TRP A 68 -5.06 7.61 -4.12
N GLN A 69 -6.07 6.81 -3.78
CA GLN A 69 -7.00 7.16 -2.70
C GLN A 69 -6.27 7.33 -1.37
N ARG A 70 -5.29 6.47 -1.08
CA ARG A 70 -4.49 6.55 0.15
C ARG A 70 -3.57 7.76 0.16
N MET A 71 -2.94 8.10 -0.96
CA MET A 71 -2.16 9.34 -1.10
C MET A 71 -3.05 10.56 -0.80
N HIS A 72 -4.26 10.59 -1.36
CA HIS A 72 -5.22 11.65 -1.10
C HIS A 72 -5.61 11.73 0.38
N LEU A 73 -5.95 10.59 1.00
CA LEU A 73 -6.26 10.50 2.42
C LEU A 73 -5.10 10.99 3.29
N PHE A 74 -3.87 10.56 3.03
CA PHE A 74 -2.70 10.98 3.80
C PHE A 74 -2.39 12.47 3.64
N ARG A 75 -2.64 13.03 2.46
CA ARG A 75 -2.43 14.46 2.18
C ARG A 75 -3.47 15.35 2.83
N THR A 76 -4.74 14.92 2.84
CA THR A 76 -5.88 15.79 3.14
C THR A 76 -6.62 15.43 4.42
N GLY A 77 -6.45 14.21 4.92
CA GLY A 77 -7.29 13.63 5.96
C GLY A 77 -8.67 13.19 5.47
N GLU A 78 -8.99 13.38 4.20
CA GLU A 78 -10.30 13.07 3.62
C GLU A 78 -10.29 11.70 2.92
N CYS A 79 -11.25 10.84 3.29
CA CYS A 79 -11.49 9.58 2.61
C CYS A 79 -12.61 9.80 1.58
N VAL A 80 -12.24 10.07 0.33
CA VAL A 80 -13.22 10.37 -0.73
C VAL A 80 -13.47 9.11 -1.57
N PRO A 81 -14.73 8.68 -1.76
CA PRO A 81 -15.05 7.68 -2.75
C PRO A 81 -14.75 8.26 -4.14
N LEU A 82 -13.69 7.80 -4.80
CA LEU A 82 -13.31 8.20 -6.16
C LEU A 82 -14.10 7.39 -7.21
N LEU A 83 -15.37 7.13 -6.96
CA LEU A 83 -16.29 6.67 -8.02
C LEU A 83 -16.88 7.93 -8.64
N ALA A 84 -16.50 8.21 -9.89
CA ALA A 84 -17.09 9.28 -10.66
C ALA A 84 -18.62 9.10 -10.70
N ALA A 85 -19.35 10.17 -10.37
CA ALA A 85 -20.76 10.28 -10.70
C ALA A 85 -20.95 10.49 -12.21
#